data_AF-A0A7I7VLB2-F1
#
_entry.id   AF-A0A7I7VLB2-F1
#
_cell.length_a   1.000
_cell.length_b   1.000
_cell.length_c   1.000
_cell.angle_alpha   90.00
_cell.angle_beta   90.00
_cell.angle_gamma   90.00
#
_symmetry.space_group_name_H-M   'P 1'
#
loop_
_entity.id
_entity.type
_entity.pdbx_description
1 polymer ?
#
loop_
_entity_poly.entity_id
_entity_poly.type
_entity_poly.pdbx_seq_one_letter_code
_entity_poly.pdbx_strand_id
1 'polypeptide(L)'
;MSRLAEDFWTAPTGQTYTTHPGSAVLFPTLCTPTPQAPRRPAEIEDTDRGLTMPTRRRTRAEDRQRRINAERKLNDDFVAERNKPPPF
;
A
#
# COMPACT_ATOMS: atom_id res chain seq x y z
N MET A 1 -41.03 -4.39 -8.84
CA MET A 1 -40.83 -3.03 -9.39
C MET A 1 -39.47 -2.55 -8.89
N SER A 2 -38.48 -2.47 -9.78
CA SER A 2 -37.12 -2.00 -9.44
C SER A 2 -37.19 -0.49 -9.21
N ARG A 3 -36.91 0.00 -7.99
CA ARG A 3 -36.65 1.43 -7.79
C ARG A 3 -35.36 1.76 -8.52
N LEU A 4 -35.31 2.87 -9.26
CA LEU A 4 -34.04 3.37 -9.77
C LEU A 4 -33.20 3.87 -8.58
N ALA A 5 -31.89 3.96 -8.73
CA ALA A 5 -31.08 4.68 -7.74
C ALA A 5 -31.53 6.15 -7.78
N GLU A 6 -32.25 6.56 -6.74
CA GLU A 6 -32.87 7.88 -6.62
C GLU A 6 -32.05 8.69 -5.63
N ASP A 7 -31.45 9.78 -6.12
CA ASP A 7 -30.86 10.77 -5.23
C ASP A 7 -31.99 11.65 -4.69
N PHE A 8 -32.20 11.56 -3.38
CA PHE A 8 -33.19 12.35 -2.67
C PHE A 8 -32.51 13.53 -1.98
N TRP A 9 -33.01 14.74 -2.24
CA TRP A 9 -32.58 15.94 -1.53
C TRP A 9 -33.79 16.58 -0.86
N THR A 10 -33.64 16.93 0.42
CA THR A 10 -34.69 17.60 1.20
C THR A 10 -34.27 19.04 1.46
N ALA A 11 -35.09 19.99 1.01
CA ALA A 11 -34.91 21.41 1.26
C ALA A 11 -35.16 21.75 2.74
N PRO A 12 -34.55 22.82 3.27
CA PRO A 12 -34.84 23.31 4.63
C PRO A 12 -36.31 23.67 4.86
N THR A 13 -37.06 23.93 3.79
CA THR A 13 -38.50 24.20 3.80
C THR A 13 -39.36 22.93 3.88
N GLY A 14 -38.74 21.74 3.97
CA GLY A 14 -39.41 20.44 4.08
C GLY A 14 -39.80 19.81 2.74
N GLN A 15 -39.51 20.45 1.61
CA GLN A 15 -39.80 19.88 0.29
C GLN A 15 -38.73 18.86 -0.09
N THR A 16 -39.15 17.69 -0.59
CA THR A 16 -38.23 16.65 -1.05
C THR A 16 -38.28 16.56 -2.57
N TYR A 17 -37.10 16.50 -3.18
CA TYR A 17 -36.92 16.40 -4.61
C TYR A 17 -36.17 15.11 -4.94
N THR A 18 -36.65 14.41 -5.96
CA THR A 18 -36.03 13.20 -6.49
C THR A 18 -35.41 13.53 -7.83
N THR A 19 -34.11 13.31 -7.96
CA THR A 19 -33.41 13.46 -9.25
C THR A 19 -33.09 12.08 -9.82
N HIS A 20 -33.31 11.93 -11.13
CA HIS A 20 -32.88 10.75 -11.87
C HIS A 20 -31.72 11.13 -12.81
N PRO A 21 -30.70 10.27 -12.96
CA PRO A 21 -29.63 10.53 -13.90
C PRO A 21 -30.18 10.52 -15.33
N GLY A 22 -29.78 11.49 -16.15
CA GLY A 22 -30.21 11.57 -17.55
C GLY A 22 -29.83 10.34 -18.38
N SER A 23 -28.79 9.61 -17.97
CA SER A 23 -28.39 8.33 -18.57
C SER A 23 -29.46 7.25 -18.47
N ALA A 24 -30.44 7.37 -17.56
CA ALA A 24 -31.53 6.41 -17.41
C ALA A 24 -32.39 6.27 -18.69
N VAL A 25 -32.43 7.31 -19.54
CA VAL A 25 -33.14 7.28 -20.83
C VAL A 25 -32.37 6.46 -21.86
N LEU A 26 -31.04 6.61 -21.90
CA LEU A 26 -30.19 5.99 -22.92
C LEU A 26 -29.75 4.57 -22.53
N PHE A 27 -29.59 4.31 -21.23
CA PHE A 27 -29.02 3.07 -20.70
C PHE A 27 -29.82 2.54 -19.50
N PRO A 28 -31.11 2.19 -19.67
CA PRO A 28 -32.00 1.81 -18.57
C PRO A 28 -31.50 0.59 -17.79
N THR A 29 -30.82 -0.36 -18.45
CA THR A 29 -30.26 -1.56 -17.82
C THR A 29 -29.05 -1.29 -16.94
N LEU A 30 -28.27 -0.23 -17.23
CA LEU A 30 -27.11 0.14 -16.42
C LEU A 30 -27.51 0.99 -15.21
N CYS A 31 -28.66 1.67 -15.27
CA CYS A 31 -29.19 2.49 -14.20
C CYS A 31 -30.02 1.71 -13.17
N THR A 32 -30.20 0.39 -13.35
CA THR A 32 -30.81 -0.44 -12.30
C THR A 32 -29.85 -0.59 -11.13
N PRO A 33 -30.26 -0.24 -9.89
CA PRO A 33 -29.37 -0.35 -8.74
C PRO A 33 -28.97 -1.81 -8.53
N THR A 34 -27.67 -2.01 -8.27
CA THR A 34 -27.14 -3.33 -7.95
C THR A 34 -27.79 -3.83 -6.66
N PRO A 35 -28.33 -5.06 -6.63
CA PRO A 35 -28.91 -5.62 -5.42
C PRO A 35 -27.85 -5.74 -4.33
N GLN A 36 -28.27 -5.64 -3.08
CA GLN A 36 -27.35 -5.75 -1.95
C GLN A 36 -26.65 -7.12 -1.99
N ALA A 37 -25.32 -7.10 -1.91
CA ALA A 37 -24.53 -8.32 -1.85
C ALA A 37 -24.91 -9.13 -0.59
N PRO A 38 -24.98 -10.47 -0.67
CA PRO A 38 -25.20 -11.28 0.50
C PRO A 38 -24.07 -11.05 1.50
N ARG A 39 -24.41 -10.86 2.78
CA ARG A 39 -23.42 -10.77 3.85
C ARG A 39 -22.73 -12.13 3.99
N ARG A 40 -21.47 -12.21 3.58
CA ARG A 40 -20.60 -13.34 3.89
C ARG A 40 -19.98 -13.12 5.28
N PRO A 41 -19.88 -14.14 6.14
CA PRO A 41 -19.05 -14.05 7.33
C PRO A 41 -17.64 -13.61 6.92
N ALA A 42 -17.02 -12.73 7.70
CA ALA A 42 -15.61 -12.43 7.53
C ALA A 42 -14.83 -13.72 7.82
N GLU A 43 -14.27 -14.33 6.79
CA GLU A 43 -13.22 -15.32 6.99
C GLU A 43 -12.02 -14.57 7.57
N ILE A 44 -11.51 -15.08 8.69
CA ILE A 44 -10.22 -14.68 9.21
C ILE A 44 -9.21 -15.23 8.20
N GLU A 45 -8.91 -14.44 7.17
CA GLU A 45 -7.82 -14.72 6.25
C GLU A 45 -6.52 -14.70 7.06
N ASP A 46 -5.74 -15.76 6.91
CA ASP A 46 -4.37 -15.81 7.43
C ASP A 46 -3.57 -14.78 6.63
N THR A 47 -3.27 -13.63 7.23
CA THR A 47 -2.74 -12.43 6.56
C THR A 47 -1.40 -12.66 5.87
N ASP A 48 -0.74 -13.76 6.21
CA ASP A 48 0.63 -14.07 5.80
C ASP A 48 0.70 -15.16 4.74
N ARG A 49 -0.45 -15.69 4.26
CA ARG A 49 -0.52 -16.79 3.27
C ARG A 49 0.16 -16.48 1.92
N GLY A 50 0.46 -15.20 1.66
CA GLY A 50 1.15 -14.71 0.46
C GLY A 50 2.56 -14.14 0.67
N LEU A 51 3.10 -14.12 1.91
CA LEU A 51 4.43 -13.59 2.20
C LEU A 51 5.53 -14.58 1.74
N THR A 52 5.81 -14.55 0.44
CA THR A 52 6.85 -15.37 -0.21
C THR A 52 8.20 -14.67 -0.27
N MET A 53 8.28 -13.40 0.14
CA MET A 53 9.50 -12.61 0.01
C MET A 53 10.47 -12.91 1.16
N PRO A 54 11.73 -13.27 0.87
CA PRO A 54 12.70 -13.55 1.91
C PRO A 54 12.98 -12.29 2.74
N THR A 55 13.01 -12.46 4.06
CA THR A 55 13.33 -11.39 5.00
C THR A 55 14.84 -11.24 5.16
N ARG A 56 15.29 -10.03 5.50
CA ARG A 56 16.71 -9.76 5.73
C ARG A 56 17.17 -10.48 6.99
N ARG A 57 18.26 -11.24 6.89
CA ARG A 57 18.88 -11.95 8.02
C ARG A 57 19.67 -11.04 8.97
N ARG A 58 20.01 -9.82 8.55
CA ARG A 58 20.83 -8.84 9.29
C ARG A 58 20.30 -7.44 9.07
N THR A 59 20.54 -6.57 10.05
CA THR A 59 20.19 -5.16 9.95
C THR A 59 21.12 -4.44 8.95
N ARG A 60 20.66 -3.32 8.37
CA ARG A 60 21.51 -2.50 7.49
C ARG A 60 22.77 -1.98 8.21
N ALA A 61 22.65 -1.72 9.52
CA ALA A 61 23.75 -1.26 10.36
C ALA A 61 24.84 -2.35 10.49
N GLU A 62 24.44 -3.60 10.77
CA GLU A 62 25.36 -4.74 10.83
C GLU A 62 26.06 -4.99 9.49
N ASP A 63 25.31 -4.96 8.39
CA ASP A 63 25.88 -5.14 7.05
C ASP A 63 26.91 -4.04 6.72
N ARG A 64 26.62 -2.80 7.11
CA ARG A 64 27.54 -1.67 6.94
C ARG A 64 28.80 -1.85 7.79
N GLN A 65 28.64 -2.21 9.07
CA GLN A 65 29.77 -2.40 9.97
C GLN A 65 30.68 -3.53 9.48
N ARG A 66 30.10 -4.65 9.04
CA ARG A 66 30.86 -5.77 8.48
C ARG A 66 31.64 -5.35 7.24
N ARG A 67 31.03 -4.59 6.33
CA ARG A 67 31.71 -4.09 5.13
C ARG A 67 32.90 -3.21 5.48
N ILE A 68 32.71 -2.25 6.38
CA ILE A 68 33.78 -1.34 6.84
C ILE A 68 34.91 -2.13 7.50
N ASN A 69 34.60 -3.09 8.36
CA ASN A 69 35.62 -3.90 9.02
C ASN A 69 36.40 -4.75 8.02
N ALA A 70 35.73 -5.33 7.02
CA ALA A 70 36.40 -6.07 5.95
C ALA A 70 37.33 -5.17 5.13
N GLU A 71 36.87 -3.97 4.77
CA GLU A 71 37.66 -2.99 4.01
C GLU A 71 38.86 -2.48 4.82
N ARG A 72 38.68 -2.19 6.12
CA ARG A 72 39.78 -1.84 7.01
C ARG A 72 40.83 -2.94 7.05
N LYS A 73 40.41 -4.19 7.24
CA LYS A 73 41.31 -5.34 7.25
C LYS A 73 42.13 -5.47 5.96
N LEU A 74 41.52 -5.20 4.81
CA LEU A 74 42.23 -5.21 3.53
C LEU A 74 43.22 -4.04 3.39
N ASN A 75 42.93 -2.91 4.03
CA ASN A 75 43.73 -1.70 3.97
C ASN A 75 44.77 -1.59 5.10
N ASP A 76 44.83 -2.55 6.03
CA ASP A 76 45.72 -2.50 7.19
C ASP A 76 47.19 -2.29 6.77
N ASP A 77 47.66 -3.01 5.75
CA ASP A 77 49.04 -2.90 5.25
C ASP A 77 49.34 -1.52 4.61
N PHE A 78 48.39 -0.99 3.82
CA PHE A 78 48.51 0.34 3.22
C PHE A 78 48.53 1.44 4.28
N VAL A 79 47.72 1.29 5.34
CA VAL A 79 47.72 2.21 6.48
C VAL A 79 49.04 2.13 7.24
N ALA A 80 49.59 0.93 7.45
CA ALA A 80 50.87 0.73 8.11
C ALA A 80 52.03 1.38 7.33
N GLU A 81 52.03 1.26 6.00
CA GLU A 81 53.02 1.92 5.15
C GLU A 81 52.91 3.45 5.20
N ARG A 82 51.69 3.99 5.09
CA ARG A 82 51.44 5.43 5.17
C ARG A 82 51.84 6.04 6.50
N ASN A 83 51.70 5.29 7.59
CA ASN A 83 52.02 5.74 8.95
C ASN A 83 53.51 5.65 9.30
N LYS A 84 54.37 5.19 8.37
CA LYS A 84 55.82 5.23 8.58
C LYS A 84 56.26 6.70 8.75
N PRO A 85 57.07 7.01 9.78
CA PRO A 85 57.60 8.36 9.93
C PRO A 85 58.43 8.71 8.68
N PRO A 86 58.35 9.96 8.20
CA PRO A 86 59.20 10.39 7.10
C PRO A 86 60.67 10.18 7.49
N PRO A 87 61.53 9.77 6.55
CA PRO A 87 62.95 9.77 6.81
C PRO A 87 63.38 11.23 6.94
N PHE A 88 63.94 11.58 8.11
CA PHE A 88 64.42 12.90 8.59
C PHE A 88 63.40 13.78 9.30
#